data_AF-A0AA96XQB5-F1
#
_entry.id   AF-A0AA96XQB5-F1
#
_cell.length_a   1.000
_cell.length_b   1.000
_cell.length_c   1.000
_cell.angle_alpha   90.00
_cell.angle_beta   90.00
_cell.angle_gamma   90.00
#
_symmetry.space_group_name_H-M   'P 1'
#
loop_
_entity.id
_entity.type
_entity.pdbx_description
1 polymer ?
#
loop_
_entity_poly.entity_id
_entity_poly.type
_entity_poly.pdbx_seq_one_letter_code
_entity_poly.pdbx_strand_id
1 'polypeptide(L)'
;MVESPKPLHVVVTLAGERSPTKKTVGALRERQARWPSRYERLFAEIGRVSSEGAKAVAAGDLEALGDAMNVNQGLLAALGLSSPPLEEMVYRLRELGALGAKLTGAGGDGGAVIGLFLEPKPVVTKLTRMGVRCFSSQLAGPRAS
;
A
#
# COMPACT_ATOMS: atom_id res chain seq x y z
N MET A 1 19.43 3.12 4.96
CA MET A 1 18.25 3.91 4.57
C MET A 1 18.28 4.00 3.05
N VAL A 2 17.17 3.76 2.34
CA VAL A 2 17.16 3.85 0.88
C VAL A 2 16.98 5.32 0.51
N GLU A 3 17.92 5.88 -0.25
CA GLU A 3 17.81 7.23 -0.79
C GLU A 3 17.01 7.21 -2.10
N SER A 4 16.20 8.23 -2.33
CA SER A 4 15.44 8.38 -3.57
C SER A 4 15.95 9.63 -4.31
N PRO A 5 16.33 9.54 -5.59
CA PRO A 5 16.69 10.73 -6.37
C PRO A 5 15.46 11.54 -6.78
N LYS A 6 14.24 10.97 -6.70
CA LYS A 6 12.98 11.64 -7.01
C LYS A 6 12.08 11.79 -5.77
N PRO A 7 11.27 12.85 -5.68
CA PRO A 7 10.25 12.97 -4.64
C PRO A 7 9.25 11.79 -4.69
N LEU A 8 8.99 11.18 -3.54
CA LEU A 8 7.96 10.15 -3.40
C LEU A 8 6.69 10.78 -2.81
N HIS A 9 5.81 11.23 -3.69
CA HIS A 9 4.52 11.79 -3.28
C HIS A 9 3.49 10.69 -3.10
N VAL A 10 2.86 10.67 -1.93
CA VAL A 10 1.85 9.67 -1.58
C VAL A 10 0.56 10.32 -1.15
N VAL A 11 -0.55 9.65 -1.41
CA VAL A 11 -1.86 9.95 -0.83
C VAL A 11 -2.23 8.79 0.08
N VAL A 12 -2.61 9.09 1.32
CA VAL A 12 -3.08 8.12 2.30
C VAL A 12 -4.56 8.36 2.55
N THR A 13 -5.37 7.31 2.43
CA THR A 13 -6.82 7.33 2.63
C THR A 13 -7.22 6.38 3.74
N LEU A 14 -8.30 6.67 4.47
CA LEU A 14 -8.89 5.74 5.42
C LEU A 14 -10.09 5.01 4.78
N ALA A 15 -10.16 3.69 4.95
CA ALA A 15 -11.19 2.85 4.38
C ALA A 15 -11.70 1.81 5.39
N GLY A 16 -13.03 1.65 5.47
CA GLY A 16 -13.67 0.74 6.42
C GLY A 16 -13.45 1.11 7.90
N GLU A 17 -13.92 0.22 8.78
CA GLU A 17 -13.67 0.32 10.22
C GLU A 17 -12.43 -0.46 10.61
N ARG A 18 -11.58 0.16 11.44
CA ARG A 18 -10.32 -0.46 11.85
C ARG A 18 -10.57 -1.46 12.97
N SER A 19 -10.36 -2.74 12.66
CA SER A 19 -10.28 -3.80 13.68
C SER A 19 -8.98 -3.73 14.50
N PRO A 20 -8.98 -4.25 15.74
CA PRO A 20 -7.76 -4.31 16.55
C PRO A 20 -6.65 -5.10 15.83
N THR A 21 -5.45 -4.54 15.74
CA THR A 21 -4.30 -5.19 15.08
C THR A 21 -4.04 -6.59 15.61
N LYS A 22 -4.23 -6.83 16.91
CA LYS A 22 -4.07 -8.15 17.55
C LYS A 22 -5.01 -9.20 16.96
N LYS A 23 -6.25 -8.84 16.61
CA LYS A 23 -7.22 -9.73 15.97
C LYS A 23 -6.74 -10.13 14.57
N THR A 24 -6.35 -9.14 13.75
CA THR A 24 -5.86 -9.38 12.39
C THR A 24 -4.61 -10.26 12.37
N VAL A 25 -3.64 -9.96 13.26
CA VAL A 25 -2.41 -10.76 13.40
C VAL A 25 -2.70 -12.16 13.95
N GLY A 26 -3.65 -12.30 14.88
CA GLY A 26 -4.08 -13.60 15.40
C GLY A 26 -4.64 -14.49 14.29
N ALA A 27 -5.59 -13.97 13.50
CA ALA A 27 -6.17 -14.69 12.37
C ALA A 27 -5.13 -15.05 11.30
N LEU A 28 -4.14 -14.17 11.05
CA LEU A 28 -3.02 -14.47 10.16
C LEU A 28 -2.21 -15.68 10.65
N ARG A 29 -1.89 -15.72 11.95
CA ARG A 29 -1.13 -16.82 12.57
C ARG A 29 -1.89 -18.14 12.50
N GLU A 30 -3.21 -18.13 12.71
CA GLU A 30 -4.04 -19.32 12.57
C GLU A 30 -4.01 -19.88 11.15
N ARG A 31 -4.12 -19.01 10.13
CA ARG A 31 -4.01 -19.43 8.73
C ARG A 31 -2.62 -19.93 8.37
N GLN A 32 -1.58 -19.25 8.89
CA GLN A 32 -0.19 -19.68 8.71
C GLN A 32 0.05 -21.08 9.31
N ALA A 33 -0.42 -21.34 10.54
CA ALA A 33 -0.30 -22.64 11.18
C ALA A 33 -1.04 -23.75 10.42
N ARG A 34 -2.17 -23.41 9.78
CA ARG A 34 -2.93 -24.35 8.94
C ARG A 34 -2.24 -24.70 7.63
N TRP A 35 -1.51 -23.74 7.01
CA TRP A 35 -0.87 -23.92 5.71
C TRP A 35 0.56 -23.37 5.67
N PRO A 36 1.50 -23.94 6.46
CA PRO A 36 2.81 -23.35 6.70
C PRO A 36 3.61 -23.11 5.42
N SER A 37 3.78 -24.13 4.57
CA SER A 37 4.56 -24.00 3.33
C SER A 37 3.95 -23.03 2.31
N ARG A 38 2.62 -22.84 2.33
CA ARG A 38 1.96 -21.85 1.46
C ARG A 38 2.29 -20.44 1.93
N TYR A 39 2.18 -20.19 3.23
CA TYR A 39 2.45 -18.87 3.83
C TYR A 39 3.93 -18.53 3.78
N GLU A 40 4.81 -19.50 3.95
CA GLU A 40 6.26 -19.34 3.77
C GLU A 40 6.59 -18.80 2.37
N ARG A 41 6.02 -19.39 1.31
CA ARG A 41 6.20 -18.91 -0.06
C ARG A 41 5.65 -17.49 -0.27
N LEU A 42 4.48 -17.18 0.30
CA LEU A 42 3.90 -15.83 0.21
C LEU A 42 4.79 -14.78 0.91
N PHE A 43 5.32 -15.09 2.09
CA PHE A 43 6.25 -14.19 2.78
C PHE A 43 7.57 -14.03 2.03
N ALA A 44 8.10 -15.10 1.45
CA ALA A 44 9.28 -15.02 0.60
C ALA A 44 9.04 -14.13 -0.63
N GLU A 45 7.85 -14.21 -1.24
CA GLU A 45 7.44 -13.34 -2.35
C GLU A 45 7.38 -11.86 -1.91
N ILE A 46 6.74 -11.58 -0.78
CA ILE A 46 6.68 -10.21 -0.22
C ILE A 46 8.09 -9.67 0.01
N GLY A 47 9.02 -10.50 0.48
CA GLY A 47 10.42 -10.12 0.67
C GLY A 47 11.13 -9.77 -0.65
N ARG A 48 10.87 -10.53 -1.72
CA ARG A 48 11.40 -10.25 -3.07
C ARG A 48 10.83 -8.95 -3.64
N VAL A 49 9.51 -8.78 -3.60
CA VAL A 49 8.83 -7.55 -4.05
C VAL A 49 9.29 -6.32 -3.27
N SER A 50 9.55 -6.46 -1.96
CA SER A 50 10.09 -5.37 -1.14
C SER A 50 11.51 -4.98 -1.57
N SER A 51 12.33 -5.97 -1.95
CA SER A 51 13.68 -5.74 -2.45
C SER A 51 13.68 -5.09 -3.84
N GLU A 52 12.74 -5.47 -4.69
CA GLU A 52 12.48 -4.83 -5.99
C GLU A 52 12.05 -3.36 -5.82
N GLY A 53 11.08 -3.10 -4.94
CA GLY A 53 10.65 -1.74 -4.62
C GLY A 53 11.79 -0.87 -4.07
N ALA A 54 12.67 -1.42 -3.22
CA ALA A 54 13.84 -0.70 -2.73
C ALA A 54 14.82 -0.33 -3.85
N LYS A 55 15.06 -1.23 -4.82
CA LYS A 55 15.88 -0.95 -6.00
C LYS A 55 15.23 0.12 -6.89
N ALA A 56 13.91 0.04 -7.08
CA ALA A 56 13.15 1.02 -7.85
C ALA A 56 13.24 2.43 -7.24
N VAL A 57 13.09 2.54 -5.91
CA VAL A 57 13.30 3.81 -5.18
C VAL A 57 14.71 4.35 -5.42
N ALA A 58 15.75 3.52 -5.23
CA ALA A 58 17.14 3.94 -5.41
C ALA A 58 17.45 4.41 -6.85
N ALA A 59 16.80 3.79 -7.84
CA ALA A 59 16.93 4.16 -9.25
C ALA A 59 16.05 5.37 -9.65
N GLY A 60 15.13 5.82 -8.80
CA GLY A 60 14.12 6.83 -9.16
C GLY A 60 13.10 6.32 -10.17
N ASP A 61 12.90 5.01 -10.25
CA ASP A 61 11.89 4.37 -11.10
C ASP A 61 10.56 4.26 -10.34
N LEU A 62 9.72 5.28 -10.51
CA LEU A 62 8.45 5.37 -9.78
C LEU A 62 7.40 4.42 -10.33
N GLU A 63 7.47 4.05 -11.61
CA GLU A 63 6.58 3.08 -12.24
C GLU A 63 6.86 1.69 -11.68
N ALA A 64 8.13 1.27 -11.66
CA ALA A 64 8.52 -0.01 -11.06
C ALA A 64 8.19 -0.09 -9.56
N LEU A 65 8.27 1.03 -8.84
CA LEU A 65 7.80 1.11 -7.45
C LEU A 65 6.27 0.93 -7.36
N GLY A 66 5.52 1.55 -8.26
CA GLY A 66 4.08 1.39 -8.38
C GLY A 66 3.66 -0.06 -8.63
N ASP A 67 4.34 -0.73 -9.56
CA ASP A 67 4.15 -2.16 -9.86
C ASP A 67 4.42 -3.02 -8.62
N ALA A 68 5.53 -2.79 -7.94
CA ALA A 68 5.86 -3.50 -6.70
C ALA A 68 4.78 -3.28 -5.62
N MET A 69 4.23 -2.07 -5.49
CA MET A 69 3.11 -1.80 -4.58
C MET A 69 1.87 -2.61 -4.97
N ASN A 70 1.53 -2.66 -6.25
CA ASN A 70 0.34 -3.38 -6.75
C ASN A 70 0.45 -4.89 -6.56
N VAL A 71 1.61 -5.49 -6.86
CA VAL A 71 1.88 -6.91 -6.61
C VAL A 71 1.78 -7.20 -5.11
N ASN A 72 2.39 -6.36 -4.27
CA ASN A 72 2.36 -6.53 -2.83
C ASN A 72 0.93 -6.45 -2.26
N GLN A 73 0.04 -5.62 -2.82
CA GLN A 73 -1.37 -5.64 -2.44
C GLN A 73 -2.02 -7.00 -2.70
N GLY A 74 -1.79 -7.60 -3.87
CA GLY A 74 -2.30 -8.93 -4.18
C GLY A 74 -1.82 -10.00 -3.20
N LEU A 75 -0.55 -9.93 -2.79
CA LEU A 75 0.02 -10.84 -1.79
C LEU A 75 -0.59 -10.63 -0.40
N LEU A 76 -0.82 -9.39 0.01
CA LEU A 76 -1.49 -9.06 1.28
C LEU A 76 -2.95 -9.54 1.28
N ALA A 77 -3.65 -9.41 0.16
CA ALA A 77 -4.98 -9.98 -0.02
C ALA A 77 -4.95 -11.51 0.09
N ALA A 78 -3.97 -12.18 -0.53
CA ALA A 78 -3.79 -13.63 -0.44
C ALA A 78 -3.48 -14.13 0.98
N LEU A 79 -2.84 -13.29 1.82
CA LEU A 79 -2.65 -13.56 3.25
C LEU A 79 -3.93 -13.36 4.10
N GLY A 80 -5.02 -12.90 3.48
CA GLY A 80 -6.28 -12.57 4.15
C GLY A 80 -6.17 -11.31 5.02
N LEU A 81 -5.35 -10.34 4.60
CA LEU A 81 -5.15 -9.06 5.30
C LEU A 81 -5.94 -7.91 4.64
N SER A 82 -6.66 -8.17 3.56
CA SER A 82 -7.49 -7.17 2.88
C SER A 82 -8.97 -7.47 3.05
N SER A 83 -9.80 -6.48 2.73
CA SER A 83 -11.26 -6.52 2.84
C SER A 83 -11.89 -5.71 1.70
N PRO A 84 -13.20 -5.88 1.42
CA PRO A 84 -13.86 -5.13 0.36
C PRO A 84 -13.66 -3.60 0.44
N PRO A 85 -13.76 -2.94 1.63
CA PRO A 85 -13.47 -1.51 1.74
C PRO A 85 -12.01 -1.13 1.37
N LEU A 86 -11.04 -1.97 1.74
CA LEU A 86 -9.63 -1.74 1.40
C LEU A 86 -9.39 -1.92 -0.10
N GLU A 87 -9.94 -2.99 -0.69
CA GLU A 87 -9.84 -3.23 -2.13
C GLU A 87 -10.50 -2.12 -2.94
N GLU A 88 -11.71 -1.71 -2.57
CA GLU A 88 -12.41 -0.60 -3.24
C GLU A 88 -11.56 0.68 -3.24
N MET A 89 -10.94 1.01 -2.11
CA MET A 89 -10.09 2.20 -2.01
C MET A 89 -8.78 2.04 -2.79
N VAL A 90 -8.17 0.85 -2.82
CA VAL A 90 -7.02 0.57 -3.67
C VAL A 90 -7.37 0.81 -5.14
N TYR A 91 -8.47 0.23 -5.62
CA TYR A 91 -8.93 0.41 -7.00
C TYR A 91 -9.22 1.88 -7.29
N ARG A 92 -9.93 2.56 -6.38
CA ARG A 92 -10.23 3.99 -6.51
C ARG A 92 -8.98 4.84 -6.63
N LEU A 93 -7.93 4.59 -5.84
CA LEU A 93 -6.67 5.34 -5.97
C LEU A 93 -5.99 5.08 -7.32
N ARG A 94 -6.01 3.84 -7.83
CA ARG A 94 -5.49 3.51 -9.17
C ARG A 94 -6.29 4.22 -10.28
N GLU A 95 -7.62 4.24 -10.21
CA GLU A 95 -8.49 4.99 -11.14
C GLU A 95 -8.23 6.51 -11.10
N LEU A 96 -7.74 7.03 -9.97
CA LEU A 96 -7.34 8.42 -9.83
C LEU A 96 -5.91 8.70 -10.30
N GLY A 97 -5.22 7.72 -10.88
CA GLY A 97 -3.89 7.87 -11.45
C GLY A 97 -2.74 7.52 -10.51
N ALA A 98 -2.96 6.70 -9.48
CA ALA A 98 -1.86 6.16 -8.70
C ALA A 98 -1.02 5.22 -9.57
N LEU A 99 0.31 5.39 -9.56
CA LEU A 99 1.25 4.43 -10.18
C LEU A 99 1.12 3.06 -9.49
N GLY A 100 0.93 3.08 -8.19
CA GLY A 100 0.55 1.90 -7.42
C GLY A 100 -0.16 2.25 -6.14
N ALA A 101 -0.99 1.33 -5.66
CA ALA A 101 -1.72 1.47 -4.41
C ALA A 101 -1.80 0.15 -3.65
N LYS A 102 -1.67 0.24 -2.33
CA LYS A 102 -1.77 -0.91 -1.41
C LYS A 102 -2.27 -0.49 -0.04
N LEU A 103 -2.79 -1.42 0.74
CA LEU A 103 -3.04 -1.21 2.17
C LEU A 103 -1.72 -0.90 2.90
N THR A 104 -1.81 -0.14 3.98
CA THR A 104 -0.69 0.15 4.89
C THR A 104 -1.10 -0.08 6.35
N GLY A 105 -0.19 -0.68 7.12
CA GLY A 105 -0.48 -1.22 8.45
C GLY A 105 -0.99 -2.67 8.40
N ALA A 106 -1.77 -3.05 9.40
CA ALA A 106 -2.17 -4.44 9.59
C ALA A 106 -3.23 -4.95 8.60
N GLY A 107 -4.01 -4.04 8.00
CA GLY A 107 -5.21 -4.38 7.26
C GLY A 107 -6.28 -5.05 8.14
N GLY A 108 -7.02 -5.99 7.58
CA GLY A 108 -8.21 -6.59 8.18
C GLY A 108 -9.48 -5.95 7.62
N ASP A 109 -10.46 -5.66 8.46
CA ASP A 109 -11.77 -5.15 8.02
C ASP A 109 -11.71 -3.72 7.45
N GLY A 110 -10.64 -2.98 7.77
CA GLY A 110 -10.41 -1.60 7.34
C GLY A 110 -9.07 -1.08 7.85
N GLY A 111 -8.81 0.21 7.62
CA GLY A 111 -7.55 0.84 7.97
C GLY A 111 -7.18 1.93 6.98
N ALA A 112 -5.92 1.91 6.54
CA ALA A 112 -5.39 2.89 5.60
C ALA A 112 -4.93 2.23 4.30
N VAL A 113 -5.08 2.96 3.21
CA VAL A 113 -4.53 2.64 1.89
C VAL A 113 -3.61 3.78 1.49
N ILE A 114 -2.46 3.43 0.91
CA ILE A 114 -1.46 4.36 0.40
C ILE A 114 -1.33 4.20 -1.11
N GLY A 115 -1.38 5.31 -1.84
CA GLY A 115 -1.15 5.38 -3.28
C GLY A 115 0.03 6.28 -3.60
N LEU A 116 0.86 5.89 -4.56
CA LEU A 116 1.97 6.66 -5.10
C LEU A 116 1.48 7.49 -6.30
N PHE A 117 1.73 8.80 -6.28
CA PHE A 117 1.28 9.72 -7.32
C PHE A 117 2.43 10.62 -7.77
N LEU A 118 2.41 11.07 -9.02
CA LEU A 118 3.25 12.17 -9.46
C LEU A 118 2.71 13.52 -8.95
N GLU A 119 1.39 13.70 -9.00
CA GLU A 119 0.70 14.91 -8.56
C GLU A 119 -0.42 14.60 -7.55
N PRO A 120 -0.17 14.70 -6.23
CA PRO A 120 -1.16 14.28 -5.22
C PRO A 120 -2.27 15.32 -4.96
N LYS A 121 -2.05 16.60 -5.27
CA LYS A 121 -2.97 17.70 -4.90
C LYS A 121 -4.38 17.57 -5.52
N PRO A 122 -4.52 17.30 -6.84
CA PRO A 122 -5.85 17.13 -7.44
C PRO A 122 -6.61 15.94 -6.84
N VAL A 123 -5.87 14.87 -6.53
CA VAL A 123 -6.41 13.63 -5.96
C VAL A 123 -6.99 13.87 -4.57
N VAL A 124 -6.25 14.53 -3.68
CA VAL A 124 -6.74 14.89 -2.32
C VAL A 124 -7.99 15.76 -2.42
N THR A 125 -8.03 16.71 -3.34
CA THR A 125 -9.20 17.58 -3.55
C THR A 125 -10.43 16.76 -3.95
N LYS A 126 -10.27 15.84 -4.91
CA LYS A 126 -11.35 14.99 -5.39
C LYS A 126 -11.85 14.04 -4.30
N LEU A 127 -10.96 13.37 -3.58
CA LEU A 127 -11.31 12.48 -2.48
C LEU A 127 -12.02 13.21 -1.33
N THR A 128 -11.54 14.40 -0.96
CA THR A 128 -12.19 15.22 0.08
C THR A 128 -13.61 15.61 -0.30
N ARG A 129 -13.86 16.00 -1.58
CA ARG A 129 -15.21 16.28 -2.09
C ARG A 129 -16.14 15.06 -2.05
N MET A 130 -15.58 13.86 -2.11
CA MET A 130 -16.31 12.60 -2.00
C MET A 130 -16.50 12.15 -0.55
N GLY A 131 -16.11 12.96 0.44
CA GLY A 131 -16.20 12.62 1.86
C GLY A 131 -15.15 11.60 2.33
N VAL A 132 -14.13 11.30 1.51
CA VAL A 132 -13.07 10.36 1.88
C VAL A 132 -12.05 11.08 2.76
N ARG A 133 -11.82 10.54 3.97
CA ARG A 133 -10.74 11.00 4.85
C ARG A 133 -9.39 10.65 4.23
N CYS A 134 -8.61 11.67 3.88
CA CYS A 134 -7.32 11.49 3.22
C CYS A 134 -6.35 12.65 3.51
N PHE A 135 -5.07 12.41 3.25
CA PHE A 135 -4.03 13.44 3.22
C PHE A 135 -2.93 13.04 2.22
N SER A 136 -2.13 14.02 1.78
CA SER A 136 -0.92 13.76 1.00
C SER A 136 0.35 14.02 1.82
N SER A 137 1.43 13.33 1.49
CA SER A 137 2.76 13.54 2.08
C SER A 137 3.87 13.27 1.05
N GLN A 138 5.08 13.74 1.33
CA GLN A 138 6.30 13.35 0.62
C GLN A 138 7.15 12.49 1.56
N LEU A 139 7.41 11.23 1.20
CA LEU A 139 8.12 10.28 2.06
C LEU A 139 9.64 10.33 1.92
N ALA A 140 10.14 10.61 0.73
CA ALA A 140 11.56 10.64 0.41
C ALA A 140 11.85 11.54 -0.80
N GLY A 141 13.14 11.70 -1.11
CA GLY A 141 13.63 12.50 -2.23
C GLY A 141 13.84 13.97 -1.89
N PRO A 142 14.43 14.73 -2.83
CA PRO A 142 14.69 16.15 -2.64
C PRO A 142 13.40 16.90 -2.34
N ARG A 143 13.44 17.82 -1.37
CA ARG A 143 12.34 18.75 -1.13
C ARG A 143 12.35 19.79 -2.26
N ALA A 144 11.18 20.23 -2.70
CA ALA A 144 11.09 21.39 -3.56
C ALA A 144 11.79 22.57 -2.84
N SER A 145 12.76 23.17 -3.53
CA SER A 145 13.50 24.36 -3.12
C SER A 145 12.60 25.58 -3.07
#